data_AF-A0A966R0J7-F1
#
_entry.id   AF-A0A966R0J7-F1
#
_cell.length_a   1.000
_cell.length_b   1.000
_cell.length_c   1.000
_cell.angle_alpha   90.00
_cell.angle_beta   90.00
_cell.angle_gamma   90.00
#
_symmetry.space_group_name_H-M   'P 1'
#
loop_
_entity.id
_entity.type
_entity.pdbx_description
1 polymer ?
#
loop_
_entity_poly.entity_id
_entity_poly.type
_entity_poly.pdbx_seq_one_letter_code
_entity_poly.pdbx_strand_id
1 'polypeptide(L)'
;MDNNGVSSATLAFAIATLVVVVVVGVVFFLSLYRVESLVRLKEFGLGYLYDKFLNQEWPVVSSFHPSSLNVAYPDASIIYYVASFNNASGDVILDGIIPTAIYFWSITVYDAKGTVFRSWNDTLYPDKKYRIVLGVTAGTAPPGSYCVIQRVYTTSETPPLLPAFVPSIGLTGRVRPVAPAARLKNSAGLQSLLWKLFTQKFSSMDLSTTFGGVDLHTFFLPAKSLMSLVFPNPFAAYLMVFPAANNVIRVDGRLPPEIGFQNAEYRYLGFMASDFDTTSTNESVSFASLPASYTLYVAYSASFAATFGYDAARHRLLLWDASRTSPVLVFRVVSVSATPTGLFAMDNQKETRDGTAVSRVMGAYYPVATCF
;
A
#
# COMPACT_ATOMS: atom_id res chain seq x y z
N MET A 1 -21.31 -71.73 20.37
CA MET A 1 -20.56 -70.69 19.64
C MET A 1 -21.41 -69.43 19.77
N ASP A 2 -21.21 -68.68 20.84
CA ASP A 2 -22.03 -67.51 21.12
C ASP A 2 -21.52 -66.32 20.33
N ASN A 3 -22.35 -65.86 19.40
CA ASN A 3 -22.15 -64.62 18.67
C ASN A 3 -22.25 -63.46 19.67
N ASN A 4 -21.10 -62.90 20.03
CA ASN A 4 -21.01 -61.64 20.75
C ASN A 4 -21.58 -60.51 19.89
N GLY A 5 -22.90 -60.33 19.98
CA GLY A 5 -23.63 -59.23 19.35
C GLY A 5 -23.23 -57.92 20.01
N VAL A 6 -22.26 -57.22 19.41
CA VAL A 6 -22.00 -55.82 19.72
C VAL A 6 -23.30 -55.06 19.45
N SER A 7 -23.86 -54.44 20.50
CA SER A 7 -25.13 -53.72 20.36
C SER A 7 -24.99 -52.60 19.32
N SER A 8 -26.02 -52.40 18.50
CA SER A 8 -26.07 -51.34 17.48
C SER A 8 -25.79 -49.95 18.07
N ALA A 9 -26.11 -49.74 19.35
CA ALA A 9 -25.82 -48.50 20.08
C ALA A 9 -24.30 -48.30 20.32
N THR A 10 -23.56 -49.37 20.62
CA THR A 10 -22.09 -49.31 20.79
C THR A 10 -21.40 -48.98 19.47
N LEU A 11 -21.88 -49.55 18.36
CA LEU A 11 -21.37 -49.25 17.02
C LEU A 11 -21.67 -47.80 16.61
N ALA A 12 -22.90 -47.31 16.87
CA ALA A 12 -23.27 -45.93 16.59
C ALA A 12 -22.43 -44.91 17.38
N PHE A 13 -22.17 -45.19 18.67
CA PHE A 13 -21.33 -44.32 19.51
C PHE A 13 -19.86 -44.30 19.04
N ALA A 14 -19.32 -45.45 18.63
CA ALA A 14 -17.97 -45.54 18.06
C ALA A 14 -17.85 -44.75 16.76
N ILE A 15 -18.84 -44.83 15.87
CA ILE A 15 -18.88 -44.07 14.62
C ILE A 15 -19.00 -42.57 14.90
N ALA A 16 -19.88 -42.15 15.80
CA ALA A 16 -20.02 -40.74 16.16
C ALA A 16 -18.73 -40.16 16.75
N THR A 17 -18.06 -40.91 17.63
CA THR A 17 -16.78 -40.52 18.22
C THR A 17 -15.69 -40.41 17.15
N LEU A 18 -15.62 -41.36 16.22
CA LEU A 18 -14.66 -41.32 15.11
C LEU A 18 -14.90 -40.11 14.20
N VAL A 19 -16.16 -39.81 13.85
CA VAL A 19 -16.51 -38.65 13.03
C VAL A 19 -16.11 -37.35 13.72
N VAL A 20 -16.38 -37.21 15.03
CA VAL A 20 -15.98 -36.02 15.79
C VAL A 20 -14.45 -35.88 15.83
N VAL A 21 -13.72 -36.97 16.08
CA VAL A 21 -12.24 -36.94 16.11
C VAL A 21 -11.67 -36.59 14.74
N VAL A 22 -12.23 -37.13 13.66
CA VAL A 22 -11.78 -36.81 12.28
C VAL A 22 -12.10 -35.36 11.93
N VAL A 23 -13.30 -34.87 12.23
CA VAL A 23 -13.69 -33.49 11.93
C VAL A 23 -12.86 -32.49 12.74
N VAL A 24 -12.73 -32.71 14.05
CA VAL A 24 -11.91 -31.85 14.92
C VAL A 24 -10.43 -31.93 14.52
N GLY A 25 -9.93 -33.12 14.21
CA GLY A 25 -8.56 -33.33 13.74
C GLY A 25 -8.28 -32.62 12.42
N VAL A 26 -9.19 -32.71 11.43
CA VAL A 26 -9.06 -32.02 10.15
C VAL A 26 -9.15 -30.51 10.31
N VAL A 27 -10.09 -30.01 11.12
CA VAL A 27 -10.22 -28.56 11.39
C VAL A 27 -8.99 -28.02 12.12
N PHE A 28 -8.47 -28.75 13.11
CA PHE A 28 -7.24 -28.40 13.83
C PHE A 28 -6.01 -28.44 12.90
N PHE A 29 -5.89 -29.47 12.07
CA PHE A 29 -4.78 -29.60 11.11
C PHE A 29 -4.82 -28.51 10.03
N LEU A 30 -6.00 -28.19 9.49
CA LEU A 30 -6.19 -27.07 8.57
C LEU A 30 -5.88 -25.72 9.24
N SER A 31 -6.24 -25.56 10.51
CA SER A 31 -5.92 -24.35 11.28
C SER A 31 -4.40 -24.23 11.52
N LEU A 32 -3.72 -25.31 11.87
CA LEU A 32 -2.26 -25.34 12.01
C LEU A 32 -1.55 -25.09 10.68
N TYR A 33 -2.02 -25.69 9.58
CA TYR A 33 -1.46 -25.46 8.25
C TYR A 33 -1.65 -24.01 7.80
N ARG A 34 -2.77 -23.37 8.17
CA ARG A 34 -3.04 -21.94 7.93
C ARG A 34 -2.10 -21.03 8.73
N VAL A 35 -1.79 -21.38 9.99
CA VAL A 35 -0.84 -20.65 10.83
C VAL A 35 0.60 -20.83 10.34
N GLU A 36 1.04 -22.05 10.01
CA GLU A 36 2.37 -22.29 9.46
C GLU A 36 2.56 -21.64 8.09
N SER A 37 1.54 -21.65 7.22
CA SER A 37 1.62 -20.97 5.93
C SER A 37 1.69 -19.45 6.08
N LEU A 38 1.01 -18.84 7.06
CA LEU A 38 1.12 -17.41 7.40
C LEU A 38 2.49 -17.03 7.97
N VAL A 39 3.08 -17.88 8.84
CA VAL A 39 4.43 -17.68 9.38
C VAL A 39 5.47 -17.82 8.27
N ARG A 40 5.37 -18.86 7.44
CA ARG A 40 6.22 -19.02 6.25
C ARG A 40 6.02 -17.87 5.28
N LEU A 41 4.84 -17.31 5.08
CA LEU A 41 4.60 -16.17 4.18
C LEU A 41 5.30 -14.88 4.63
N LYS A 42 5.38 -14.61 5.93
CA LYS A 42 6.17 -13.48 6.47
C LYS A 42 7.66 -13.64 6.19
N GLU A 43 8.15 -14.87 6.08
CA GLU A 43 9.56 -15.19 5.81
C GLU A 43 9.85 -15.45 4.31
N PHE A 44 8.87 -15.94 3.53
CA PHE A 44 9.03 -16.38 2.15
C PHE A 44 8.42 -15.46 1.10
N GLY A 45 7.43 -14.61 1.42
CA GLY A 45 6.75 -13.81 0.40
C GLY A 45 7.67 -12.77 -0.25
N LEU A 46 8.38 -12.02 0.58
CA LEU A 46 9.44 -11.13 0.15
C LEU A 46 10.74 -11.88 -0.15
N GLY A 47 11.04 -12.96 0.59
CA GLY A 47 12.16 -13.86 0.30
C GLY A 47 12.14 -14.35 -1.15
N TYR A 48 10.98 -14.73 -1.68
CA TYR A 48 10.80 -15.13 -3.09
C TYR A 48 10.86 -13.96 -4.08
N LEU A 49 10.37 -12.78 -3.68
CA LEU A 49 10.54 -11.53 -4.46
C LEU A 49 12.02 -11.20 -4.58
N TYR A 50 12.77 -11.33 -3.49
CA TYR A 50 14.21 -11.24 -3.51
C TYR A 50 14.79 -12.38 -4.35
N ASP A 51 14.53 -13.66 -4.10
CA ASP A 51 15.15 -14.77 -4.85
C ASP A 51 14.91 -14.72 -6.37
N LYS A 52 13.74 -14.27 -6.83
CA LYS A 52 13.43 -14.12 -8.27
C LYS A 52 13.87 -12.79 -8.88
N PHE A 53 13.94 -11.72 -8.09
CA PHE A 53 14.28 -10.38 -8.55
C PHE A 53 15.59 -9.85 -7.93
N LEU A 54 16.39 -10.73 -7.32
CA LEU A 54 17.70 -10.49 -6.71
C LEU A 54 18.65 -10.06 -7.80
N ASN A 55 19.40 -8.99 -7.53
CA ASN A 55 20.32 -8.38 -8.48
C ASN A 55 19.63 -7.86 -9.76
N GLN A 56 18.32 -7.58 -9.71
CA GLN A 56 17.67 -6.82 -10.78
C GLN A 56 18.06 -5.36 -10.64
N GLU A 57 19.17 -5.08 -11.31
CA GLU A 57 19.56 -3.77 -11.74
C GLU A 57 18.38 -3.19 -12.54
N TRP A 58 17.78 -2.13 -12.02
CA TRP A 58 16.87 -1.17 -12.67
C TRP A 58 15.37 -1.36 -12.49
N PRO A 59 14.67 -0.25 -12.25
CA PRO A 59 13.37 -0.29 -11.63
C PRO A 59 12.26 -0.76 -12.57
N VAL A 60 11.38 -1.59 -12.02
CA VAL A 60 10.00 -1.71 -12.47
C VAL A 60 9.39 -0.31 -12.52
N VAL A 61 8.96 0.14 -13.70
CA VAL A 61 8.26 1.42 -13.87
C VAL A 61 6.77 1.15 -13.78
N SER A 62 6.09 1.87 -12.90
CA SER A 62 4.64 1.90 -12.82
C SER A 62 4.15 3.32 -13.06
N SER A 63 3.62 3.58 -14.25
CA SER A 63 2.68 4.68 -14.51
C SER A 63 1.34 4.04 -14.90
N PHE A 64 0.25 4.62 -14.41
CA PHE A 64 -1.13 4.13 -14.46
C PHE A 64 -1.49 3.28 -15.72
N HIS A 65 -1.71 1.99 -15.51
CA HIS A 65 -2.36 1.00 -16.40
C HIS A 65 -2.90 -0.10 -15.47
N PRO A 66 -3.97 -0.87 -15.77
CA PRO A 66 -4.43 -1.99 -14.94
C PRO A 66 -3.38 -3.09 -14.66
N SER A 67 -2.18 -2.98 -15.23
CA SER A 67 -0.97 -3.76 -14.93
C SER A 67 0.07 -3.01 -14.07
N SER A 68 -0.28 -1.88 -13.46
CA SER A 68 0.60 -1.04 -12.66
C SER A 68 0.98 -1.70 -11.35
N LEU A 69 2.23 -1.52 -10.92
CA LEU A 69 2.75 -2.05 -9.68
C LEU A 69 1.92 -1.57 -8.48
N ASN A 70 1.42 -2.52 -7.71
CA ASN A 70 0.61 -2.28 -6.54
C ASN A 70 1.53 -2.07 -5.35
N VAL A 71 1.64 -0.83 -4.88
CA VAL A 71 2.48 -0.50 -3.71
C VAL A 71 1.68 0.43 -2.81
N ALA A 72 1.01 -0.15 -1.82
CA ALA A 72 0.18 0.53 -0.83
C ALA A 72 -0.84 1.51 -1.46
N TYR A 73 -1.79 1.01 -2.25
CA TYR A 73 -2.85 1.84 -2.88
C TYR A 73 -2.27 2.89 -3.82
N PRO A 74 -1.66 2.50 -4.96
CA PRO A 74 -0.96 3.43 -5.84
C PRO A 74 -1.89 4.55 -6.34
N ASP A 75 -1.39 5.76 -6.48
CA ASP A 75 -2.12 6.89 -7.05
C ASP A 75 -1.67 7.09 -8.51
N ALA A 76 -2.58 7.49 -9.39
CA ALA A 76 -2.30 7.68 -10.82
C ALA A 76 -1.24 8.76 -11.09
N SER A 77 -1.12 9.74 -10.19
CA SER A 77 -0.15 10.83 -10.27
C SER A 77 1.23 10.45 -9.71
N ILE A 78 1.46 9.18 -9.35
CA ILE A 78 2.72 8.75 -8.76
C ILE A 78 3.37 7.69 -9.63
N ILE A 79 4.64 7.91 -9.92
CA ILE A 79 5.48 6.94 -10.59
C ILE A 79 6.37 6.25 -9.57
N TYR A 80 6.34 4.92 -9.62
CA TYR A 80 7.11 4.06 -8.74
C TYR A 80 8.23 3.40 -9.52
N TYR A 81 9.39 3.35 -8.89
CA TYR A 81 10.58 2.68 -9.38
C TYR A 81 11.06 1.70 -8.30
N VAL A 82 11.01 0.40 -8.58
CA VAL A 82 11.31 -0.64 -7.58
C VAL A 82 12.48 -1.51 -8.00
N ALA A 83 13.48 -1.62 -7.11
CA ALA A 83 14.65 -2.47 -7.28
C ALA A 83 14.89 -3.30 -6.01
N SER A 84 15.63 -4.41 -6.14
CA SER A 84 15.95 -5.30 -5.02
C SER A 84 17.41 -5.73 -5.06
N PHE A 85 18.03 -5.81 -3.89
CA PHE A 85 19.47 -6.00 -3.74
C PHE A 85 19.80 -6.98 -2.61
N ASN A 86 21.04 -7.47 -2.61
CA ASN A 86 21.65 -8.18 -1.50
C ASN A 86 23.06 -7.65 -1.28
N ASN A 87 23.34 -7.27 -0.04
CA ASN A 87 24.62 -6.72 0.40
C ASN A 87 25.77 -7.73 0.41
N ALA A 88 25.53 -9.02 0.21
CA ALA A 88 26.58 -10.01 0.00
C ALA A 88 27.50 -9.66 -1.20
N SER A 89 27.06 -8.80 -2.12
CA SER A 89 27.79 -8.38 -3.31
C SER A 89 28.53 -7.03 -3.18
N GLY A 90 28.50 -6.40 -2.00
CA GLY A 90 29.12 -5.09 -1.73
C GLY A 90 28.12 -3.91 -1.74
N ASP A 91 28.67 -2.70 -1.70
CA ASP A 91 27.87 -1.48 -1.67
C ASP A 91 27.18 -1.21 -3.02
N VAL A 92 25.92 -0.77 -2.94
CA VAL A 92 25.12 -0.32 -4.09
C VAL A 92 25.13 1.21 -4.11
N ILE A 93 25.41 1.79 -5.27
CA ILE A 93 25.37 3.24 -5.48
C ILE A 93 24.15 3.58 -6.33
N LEU A 94 23.32 4.48 -5.83
CA LEU A 94 22.18 5.06 -6.54
C LEU A 94 22.49 6.53 -6.88
N ASP A 95 22.66 6.83 -8.15
CA ASP A 95 22.87 8.17 -8.67
C ASP A 95 21.64 8.62 -9.48
N GLY A 96 21.21 9.86 -9.38
CA GLY A 96 20.14 10.34 -10.25
C GLY A 96 19.77 11.80 -10.07
N ILE A 97 18.71 12.17 -10.78
CA ILE A 97 18.17 13.53 -10.83
C ILE A 97 16.71 13.48 -10.40
N ILE A 98 16.30 14.45 -9.57
CA ILE A 98 14.91 14.68 -9.18
C ILE A 98 14.27 15.55 -10.27
N PRO A 99 13.14 15.13 -10.88
CA PRO A 99 12.49 15.93 -11.91
C PRO A 99 12.07 17.31 -11.42
N THR A 100 12.09 18.28 -12.34
CA THR A 100 11.46 19.59 -12.14
C THR A 100 9.94 19.44 -12.14
N ALA A 101 9.23 20.38 -11.50
CA ALA A 101 7.77 20.41 -11.44
C ALA A 101 7.15 19.09 -10.92
N ILE A 102 7.52 18.71 -9.70
CA ILE A 102 6.95 17.57 -8.95
C ILE A 102 6.28 18.08 -7.67
N TYR A 103 5.33 17.32 -7.13
CA TYR A 103 4.82 17.58 -5.78
C TYR A 103 5.77 17.04 -4.71
N PHE A 104 6.35 15.87 -4.92
CA PHE A 104 7.16 15.17 -3.93
C PHE A 104 8.06 14.12 -4.58
N TRP A 105 9.25 13.90 -4.00
CA TRP A 105 10.12 12.79 -4.37
C TRP A 105 10.67 12.09 -3.13
N SER A 106 10.81 10.77 -3.20
CA SER A 106 11.51 10.02 -2.15
C SER A 106 12.17 8.76 -2.68
N ILE A 107 13.19 8.30 -1.94
CA ILE A 107 13.74 6.95 -2.01
C ILE A 107 13.57 6.32 -0.64
N THR A 108 13.06 5.10 -0.59
CA THR A 108 12.91 4.35 0.67
C THR A 108 13.51 2.95 0.51
N VAL A 109 14.35 2.58 1.46
CA VAL A 109 14.90 1.24 1.62
C VAL A 109 14.02 0.48 2.60
N TYR A 110 13.61 -0.72 2.21
CA TYR A 110 12.83 -1.65 3.01
C TYR A 110 13.63 -2.90 3.28
N ASP A 111 13.54 -3.40 4.50
CA ASP A 111 14.17 -4.67 4.88
C ASP A 111 13.46 -5.89 4.26
N ALA A 112 13.95 -7.08 4.59
CA ALA A 112 13.39 -8.32 4.12
C ALA A 112 11.92 -8.54 4.54
N LYS A 113 11.41 -7.78 5.52
CA LYS A 113 10.05 -7.83 6.06
C LYS A 113 9.16 -6.71 5.50
N GLY A 114 9.66 -5.91 4.56
CA GLY A 114 8.91 -4.78 4.00
C GLY A 114 8.72 -3.64 5.00
N THR A 115 9.53 -3.61 6.07
CA THR A 115 9.57 -2.53 7.05
C THR A 115 10.53 -1.45 6.55
N VAL A 116 10.18 -0.18 6.77
CA VAL A 116 11.04 0.95 6.42
C VAL A 116 12.35 0.85 7.22
N PHE A 117 13.47 0.73 6.52
CA PHE A 117 14.80 0.77 7.12
C PHE A 117 15.37 2.19 7.09
N ARG A 118 15.34 2.82 5.92
CA ARG A 118 15.85 4.19 5.73
C ARG A 118 15.12 4.89 4.61
N SER A 119 15.02 6.21 4.67
CA SER A 119 14.37 7.00 3.63
C SER A 119 15.02 8.36 3.43
N TRP A 120 14.92 8.84 2.20
CA TRP A 120 15.34 10.17 1.77
C TRP A 120 14.22 10.81 0.97
N ASN A 121 14.16 12.13 0.97
CA ASN A 121 13.20 12.91 0.20
C ASN A 121 13.86 14.11 -0.49
N ASP A 122 13.08 14.89 -1.23
CA ASP A 122 13.58 16.01 -2.03
C ASP A 122 14.18 17.15 -1.21
N THR A 123 13.84 17.29 0.08
CA THR A 123 14.38 18.37 0.91
C THR A 123 15.85 18.15 1.27
N LEU A 124 16.35 16.92 1.14
CA LEU A 124 17.76 16.57 1.35
C LEU A 124 18.64 16.85 0.12
N TYR A 125 18.03 17.16 -1.03
CA TYR A 125 18.72 17.34 -2.32
C TYR A 125 18.25 18.62 -3.02
N PRO A 126 18.63 19.80 -2.50
CA PRO A 126 18.17 21.09 -3.03
C PRO A 126 18.61 21.35 -4.48
N ASP A 127 19.75 20.80 -4.89
CA ASP A 127 20.27 20.88 -6.27
C ASP A 127 19.63 19.86 -7.22
N LYS A 128 18.64 19.11 -6.74
CA LYS A 128 17.91 18.06 -7.46
C LYS A 128 18.79 16.93 -7.97
N LYS A 129 19.98 16.74 -7.41
CA LYS A 129 20.85 15.60 -7.72
C LYS A 129 21.07 14.80 -6.46
N TYR A 130 21.08 13.48 -6.58
CA TYR A 130 21.36 12.59 -5.44
C TYR A 130 22.40 11.55 -5.81
N ARG A 131 23.19 11.22 -4.80
CA ARG A 131 24.09 10.07 -4.76
C ARG A 131 23.91 9.39 -3.41
N ILE A 132 23.32 8.20 -3.40
CA ILE A 132 23.05 7.42 -2.19
C ILE A 132 23.90 6.16 -2.25
N VAL A 133 24.76 5.98 -1.25
CA VAL A 133 25.53 4.75 -1.06
C VAL A 133 24.77 3.88 -0.07
N LEU A 134 24.36 2.69 -0.52
CA LEU A 134 23.65 1.69 0.26
C LEU A 134 24.64 0.58 0.65
N GLY A 135 25.00 0.55 1.92
CA GLY A 135 25.97 -0.38 2.49
C GLY A 135 25.65 -0.69 3.95
N VAL A 136 25.96 -1.92 4.38
CA VAL A 136 25.74 -2.37 5.76
C VAL A 136 26.67 -1.60 6.71
N THR A 137 27.94 -1.46 6.34
CA THR A 137 28.96 -0.72 7.13
C THR A 137 28.59 0.75 7.29
N ALA A 138 27.99 1.37 6.28
CA ALA A 138 27.53 2.76 6.30
C ALA A 138 26.18 2.95 7.04
N GLY A 139 25.52 1.86 7.46
CA GLY A 139 24.19 1.90 8.08
C GLY A 139 23.10 2.46 7.15
N THR A 140 23.28 2.35 5.83
CA THR A 140 22.34 2.84 4.81
C THR A 140 21.56 1.70 4.15
N ALA A 141 21.98 0.45 4.35
CA ALA A 141 21.25 -0.75 3.98
C ALA A 141 21.15 -1.73 5.16
N PRO A 142 20.03 -2.48 5.30
CA PRO A 142 19.92 -3.54 6.29
C PRO A 142 20.81 -4.73 5.90
N PRO A 143 21.20 -5.62 6.84
CA PRO A 143 21.84 -6.90 6.52
C PRO A 143 20.92 -7.82 5.70
N GLY A 144 21.48 -8.61 4.78
CA GLY A 144 20.73 -9.48 3.86
C GLY A 144 20.07 -8.75 2.67
N SER A 145 18.97 -9.33 2.19
CA SER A 145 18.21 -8.81 1.04
C SER A 145 17.31 -7.63 1.42
N TYR A 146 17.19 -6.66 0.51
CA TYR A 146 16.38 -5.47 0.72
C TYR A 146 15.77 -4.93 -0.58
N CYS A 147 14.69 -4.16 -0.44
CA CYS A 147 13.98 -3.51 -1.53
C CYS A 147 14.22 -2.00 -1.48
N VAL A 148 14.33 -1.36 -2.64
CA VAL A 148 14.38 0.09 -2.76
C VAL A 148 13.23 0.55 -3.65
N ILE A 149 12.46 1.50 -3.14
CA ILE A 149 11.37 2.13 -3.89
C ILE A 149 11.64 3.63 -3.98
N GLN A 150 11.83 4.11 -5.21
CA GLN A 150 11.74 5.53 -5.52
C GLN A 150 10.29 5.87 -5.89
N ARG A 151 9.81 7.01 -5.40
CA ARG A 151 8.49 7.57 -5.70
C ARG A 151 8.63 8.97 -6.24
N VAL A 152 7.93 9.25 -7.33
CA VAL A 152 7.86 10.59 -7.94
C VAL A 152 6.40 10.98 -8.06
N TYR A 153 5.98 12.00 -7.32
CA TYR A 153 4.62 12.52 -7.37
C TYR A 153 4.60 13.63 -8.41
N THR A 154 3.97 13.37 -9.54
CA THR A 154 4.03 14.19 -10.75
C THR A 154 2.93 15.25 -10.77
N THR A 155 3.24 16.37 -11.41
CA THR A 155 2.29 17.40 -11.84
C THR A 155 1.98 17.21 -13.33
N SER A 156 1.04 17.99 -13.87
CA SER A 156 0.81 18.07 -15.32
C SER A 156 2.00 18.63 -16.10
N GLU A 157 2.94 19.30 -15.41
CA GLU A 157 4.14 19.90 -16.00
C GLU A 157 5.39 19.03 -15.81
N THR A 158 5.27 17.88 -15.14
CA THR A 158 6.41 16.98 -14.97
C THR A 158 6.89 16.49 -16.34
N PRO A 159 8.18 16.64 -16.67
CA PRO A 159 8.72 16.18 -17.95
C PRO A 159 8.60 14.65 -18.08
N PRO A 160 8.73 14.10 -19.31
CA PRO A 160 8.80 12.65 -19.50
C PRO A 160 9.84 12.01 -18.58
N LEU A 161 9.39 11.13 -17.67
CA LEU A 161 10.29 10.57 -16.67
C LEU A 161 11.27 9.56 -17.24
N LEU A 162 10.90 8.89 -18.33
CA LEU A 162 11.74 7.89 -18.98
C LEU A 162 12.41 8.43 -20.24
N PRO A 163 13.70 8.10 -20.48
CA PRO A 163 14.63 7.42 -19.56
C PRO A 163 15.31 8.37 -18.56
N ALA A 164 15.10 9.68 -18.70
CA ALA A 164 15.94 10.73 -18.10
C ALA A 164 16.01 10.73 -16.56
N PHE A 165 14.96 10.27 -15.88
CA PHE A 165 14.83 10.33 -14.43
C PHE A 165 14.84 8.96 -13.75
N VAL A 166 15.26 7.93 -14.50
CA VAL A 166 15.52 6.61 -13.95
C VAL A 166 16.82 6.66 -13.15
N PRO A 167 16.82 6.26 -11.87
CA PRO A 167 18.03 6.19 -11.04
C PRO A 167 19.07 5.31 -11.71
N SER A 168 20.31 5.82 -11.83
CA SER A 168 21.48 5.02 -12.15
C SER A 168 21.91 4.14 -10.99
N ILE A 169 22.04 2.84 -11.25
CA ILE A 169 22.33 1.84 -10.23
C ILE A 169 23.65 1.15 -10.58
N GLY A 170 24.59 1.14 -9.64
CA GLY A 170 25.86 0.45 -9.81
C GLY A 170 26.28 -0.35 -8.58
N LEU A 171 26.90 -1.50 -8.81
CA LEU A 171 27.60 -2.29 -7.80
C LEU A 171 29.09 -1.97 -7.92
N THR A 172 29.75 -1.55 -6.84
CA THR A 172 31.20 -1.25 -6.86
C THR A 172 31.63 -0.27 -7.97
N GLY A 173 30.72 0.63 -8.40
CA GLY A 173 30.97 1.61 -9.45
C GLY A 173 30.77 1.12 -10.90
N ARG A 174 30.32 -0.13 -11.11
CA ARG A 174 29.93 -0.64 -12.43
C ARG A 174 28.44 -0.47 -12.64
N VAL A 175 28.07 0.28 -13.67
CA VAL A 175 26.68 0.54 -14.08
C VAL A 175 26.33 -0.42 -15.22
N ARG A 176 25.32 -1.28 -15.06
CA ARG A 176 24.87 -2.18 -16.13
C ARG A 176 23.64 -1.62 -16.85
N PRO A 177 23.62 -1.47 -18.18
CA PRO A 177 22.41 -1.01 -18.89
C PRO A 177 21.34 -2.12 -18.97
N VAL A 178 20.06 -1.75 -18.93
CA VAL A 178 18.92 -2.66 -19.14
C VAL A 178 17.94 -2.07 -20.15
N ALA A 179 17.58 -2.85 -21.15
CA ALA A 179 16.67 -2.45 -22.22
C ALA A 179 15.23 -2.21 -21.70
N PRO A 180 14.49 -1.22 -22.25
CA PRO A 180 13.12 -0.91 -21.83
C PRO A 180 12.15 -2.11 -21.83
N ALA A 181 12.23 -2.98 -22.84
CA ALA A 181 11.35 -4.15 -22.96
C ALA A 181 11.53 -5.14 -21.78
N ALA A 182 12.76 -5.32 -21.30
CA ALA A 182 13.03 -6.16 -20.14
C ALA A 182 12.41 -5.59 -18.86
N ARG A 183 12.41 -4.26 -18.71
CA ARG A 183 11.78 -3.57 -17.57
C ARG A 183 10.28 -3.84 -17.53
N LEU A 184 9.58 -3.69 -18.65
CA LEU A 184 8.14 -3.93 -18.75
C LEU A 184 7.77 -5.38 -18.39
N LYS A 185 8.54 -6.36 -18.89
CA LYS A 185 8.34 -7.77 -18.56
C LYS A 185 8.51 -8.03 -17.05
N ASN A 186 9.54 -7.48 -16.44
CA ASN A 186 9.79 -7.63 -15.00
C ASN A 186 8.70 -6.93 -14.18
N SER A 187 8.19 -5.77 -14.63
CA SER A 187 7.06 -5.07 -14.01
C SER A 187 5.83 -5.96 -13.91
N ALA A 188 5.44 -6.61 -15.01
CA ALA A 188 4.27 -7.48 -15.04
C ALA A 188 4.43 -8.71 -14.12
N GLY A 189 5.62 -9.30 -14.09
CA GLY A 189 5.94 -10.41 -13.19
C GLY A 189 5.87 -10.01 -11.71
N LEU A 190 6.47 -8.86 -11.36
CA LEU A 190 6.46 -8.33 -9.99
C LEU A 190 5.03 -7.98 -9.55
N GLN A 191 4.25 -7.37 -10.42
CA GLN A 191 2.85 -7.03 -10.14
C GLN A 191 2.02 -8.27 -9.80
N SER A 192 2.14 -9.34 -10.59
CA SER A 192 1.42 -10.60 -10.32
C SER A 192 1.80 -11.19 -8.95
N LEU A 193 3.07 -11.07 -8.55
CA LEU A 193 3.54 -11.55 -7.26
C LEU A 193 2.97 -10.70 -6.11
N LEU A 194 3.08 -9.36 -6.20
CA LEU A 194 2.54 -8.45 -5.18
C LEU A 194 1.03 -8.64 -5.01
N TRP A 195 0.30 -8.81 -6.11
CA TRP A 195 -1.14 -9.07 -6.06
C TRP A 195 -1.46 -10.30 -5.20
N LYS A 196 -0.78 -11.42 -5.46
CA LYS A 196 -0.99 -12.66 -4.69
C LYS A 196 -0.66 -12.48 -3.21
N LEU A 197 0.47 -11.83 -2.91
CA LEU A 197 0.91 -11.61 -1.54
C LEU A 197 -0.08 -10.75 -0.75
N PHE A 198 -0.57 -9.67 -1.37
CA PHE A 198 -1.51 -8.77 -0.72
C PHE A 198 -2.87 -9.42 -0.55
N THR A 199 -3.41 -10.06 -1.60
CA THR A 199 -4.68 -10.79 -1.50
C THR A 199 -4.64 -11.82 -0.39
N GLN A 200 -3.58 -12.62 -0.29
CA GLN A 200 -3.45 -13.61 0.79
C GLN A 200 -3.41 -12.97 2.18
N LYS A 201 -2.70 -11.84 2.32
CA LYS A 201 -2.64 -11.12 3.59
C LYS A 201 -4.01 -10.57 4.00
N PHE A 202 -4.64 -9.80 3.12
CA PHE A 202 -5.81 -8.98 3.47
C PHE A 202 -7.13 -9.75 3.40
N SER A 203 -7.30 -10.70 2.46
CA SER A 203 -8.53 -11.53 2.39
C SER A 203 -8.75 -12.42 3.61
N SER A 204 -7.70 -12.62 4.42
CA SER A 204 -7.77 -13.36 5.68
C SER A 204 -8.17 -12.50 6.88
N MET A 205 -8.23 -11.18 6.71
CA MET A 205 -8.54 -10.24 7.78
C MET A 205 -10.05 -10.10 7.94
N ASP A 206 -10.53 -10.33 9.16
CA ASP A 206 -11.87 -9.89 9.55
C ASP A 206 -11.81 -8.40 9.92
N LEU A 207 -12.40 -7.54 9.09
CA LEU A 207 -12.31 -6.09 9.25
C LEU A 207 -12.89 -5.62 10.61
N SER A 208 -13.90 -6.31 11.14
CA SER A 208 -14.57 -5.93 12.38
C SER A 208 -13.66 -6.05 13.61
N THR A 209 -12.75 -7.02 13.60
CA THR A 209 -11.82 -7.30 14.69
C THR A 209 -10.41 -6.76 14.41
N THR A 210 -9.98 -6.78 13.14
CA THR A 210 -8.62 -6.41 12.73
C THR A 210 -8.28 -4.95 13.06
N PHE A 211 -9.25 -4.05 12.92
CA PHE A 211 -9.04 -2.63 13.18
C PHE A 211 -9.38 -2.20 14.62
N GLY A 212 -9.54 -3.15 15.55
CA GLY A 212 -9.73 -2.83 16.96
C GLY A 212 -11.09 -2.20 17.28
N GLY A 213 -12.13 -2.53 16.52
CA GLY A 213 -13.50 -2.07 16.77
C GLY A 213 -13.77 -0.59 16.45
N VAL A 214 -12.90 0.06 15.67
CA VAL A 214 -13.17 1.43 15.18
C VAL A 214 -14.34 1.45 14.20
N ASP A 215 -15.00 2.59 14.07
CA ASP A 215 -16.02 2.80 13.04
C ASP A 215 -15.39 2.85 11.64
N LEU A 216 -15.58 1.77 10.88
CA LEU A 216 -15.04 1.59 9.54
C LEU A 216 -15.69 2.51 8.49
N HIS A 217 -16.81 3.15 8.82
CA HIS A 217 -17.54 4.07 7.94
C HIS A 217 -17.14 5.53 8.13
N THR A 218 -16.11 5.77 8.94
CA THR A 218 -15.40 7.05 9.04
C THR A 218 -13.94 6.86 8.67
N PHE A 219 -13.27 7.94 8.24
CA PHE A 219 -11.83 7.86 7.94
C PHE A 219 -11.03 7.60 9.21
N PHE A 220 -10.44 6.41 9.32
CA PHE A 220 -9.57 6.03 10.44
C PHE A 220 -8.13 5.83 9.97
N LEU A 221 -7.18 5.89 10.90
CA LEU A 221 -5.75 5.67 10.64
C LEU A 221 -5.37 4.25 11.08
N PRO A 222 -5.16 3.29 10.15
CA PRO A 222 -4.76 1.93 10.48
C PRO A 222 -3.41 1.90 11.19
N ALA A 223 -3.17 0.86 12.00
CA ALA A 223 -1.88 0.61 12.60
C ALA A 223 -0.79 0.40 11.53
N LYS A 224 0.41 0.98 11.72
CA LYS A 224 1.56 0.78 10.84
C LYS A 224 1.97 -0.69 10.73
N SER A 225 1.82 -1.46 11.82
CA SER A 225 2.05 -2.91 11.82
C SER A 225 1.13 -3.66 10.84
N LEU A 226 -0.13 -3.26 10.69
CA LEU A 226 -1.07 -3.85 9.72
C LEU A 226 -0.68 -3.50 8.29
N MET A 227 -0.19 -2.26 8.09
CA MET A 227 0.32 -1.76 6.82
C MET A 227 1.76 -2.22 6.49
N SER A 228 2.39 -3.04 7.33
CA SER A 228 3.65 -3.70 6.98
C SER A 228 3.48 -4.56 5.71
N LEU A 229 4.55 -4.86 4.99
CA LEU A 229 4.55 -5.67 3.76
C LEU A 229 3.92 -5.02 2.52
N VAL A 230 3.14 -3.94 2.62
CA VAL A 230 2.66 -3.20 1.43
C VAL A 230 3.58 -2.05 1.02
N PHE A 231 4.78 -1.97 1.62
CA PHE A 231 5.77 -0.91 1.43
C PHE A 231 5.18 0.50 1.58
N PRO A 232 4.65 0.85 2.77
CA PRO A 232 4.10 2.17 3.01
C PRO A 232 5.18 3.23 2.81
N ASN A 233 4.80 4.40 2.27
CA ASN A 233 5.68 5.55 2.22
C ASN A 233 5.83 6.12 3.64
N PRO A 234 7.04 6.20 4.22
CA PRO A 234 7.23 6.73 5.57
C PRO A 234 6.85 8.20 5.71
N PHE A 235 6.84 8.93 4.60
CA PHE A 235 6.41 10.33 4.52
C PHE A 235 4.90 10.48 4.33
N ALA A 236 4.14 9.38 4.29
CA ALA A 236 2.70 9.41 4.05
C ALA A 236 1.90 8.78 5.18
N ALA A 237 0.74 9.37 5.45
CA ALA A 237 -0.33 8.79 6.24
C ALA A 237 -1.45 8.34 5.30
N TYR A 238 -2.06 7.20 5.62
CA TYR A 238 -3.08 6.55 4.81
C TYR A 238 -4.31 6.39 5.68
N LEU A 239 -5.33 7.22 5.49
CA LEU A 239 -6.62 7.01 6.13
C LEU A 239 -7.48 6.08 5.28
N MET A 240 -8.27 5.25 5.91
CA MET A 240 -9.15 4.29 5.24
C MET A 240 -10.59 4.55 5.67
N VAL A 241 -11.51 4.34 4.72
CA VAL A 241 -12.94 4.24 5.00
C VAL A 241 -13.54 3.15 4.11
N PHE A 242 -14.40 2.33 4.69
CA PHE A 242 -15.14 1.29 4.01
C PHE A 242 -16.58 1.74 3.77
N PRO A 243 -17.15 1.44 2.59
CA PRO A 243 -18.55 1.76 2.34
C PRO A 243 -19.48 0.99 3.27
N ALA A 244 -20.70 1.50 3.43
CA ALA A 244 -21.81 0.80 4.05
C ALA A 244 -22.56 -0.05 2.99
N ALA A 245 -23.76 -0.51 3.33
CA ALA A 245 -24.50 -1.48 2.53
C ALA A 245 -24.75 -1.05 1.08
N ASN A 246 -24.92 0.25 0.81
CA ASN A 246 -25.18 0.73 -0.55
C ASN A 246 -23.90 1.00 -1.34
N ASN A 247 -22.68 0.74 -0.85
CA ASN A 247 -21.46 0.94 -1.64
C ASN A 247 -21.35 2.34 -2.28
N VAL A 248 -21.80 3.37 -1.56
CA VAL A 248 -21.60 4.77 -1.95
C VAL A 248 -21.02 5.53 -0.77
N ILE A 249 -19.99 6.32 -1.05
CA ILE A 249 -19.37 7.23 -0.08
C ILE A 249 -19.43 8.64 -0.64
N ARG A 250 -19.97 9.59 0.12
CA ARG A 250 -19.78 11.02 -0.10
C ARG A 250 -18.71 11.53 0.84
N VAL A 251 -17.75 12.27 0.33
CA VAL A 251 -16.69 12.91 1.09
C VAL A 251 -16.79 14.41 0.93
N ASP A 252 -16.94 15.12 2.05
CA ASP A 252 -16.92 16.57 2.11
C ASP A 252 -15.63 17.03 2.82
N GLY A 253 -14.93 18.00 2.27
CA GLY A 253 -13.67 18.46 2.85
C GLY A 253 -13.13 19.77 2.29
N ARG A 254 -11.96 20.16 2.79
CA ARG A 254 -11.23 21.33 2.33
C ARG A 254 -9.74 21.06 2.22
N LEU A 255 -9.12 21.65 1.21
CA LEU A 255 -7.67 21.60 1.02
C LEU A 255 -6.98 22.55 1.99
N PRO A 256 -5.81 22.17 2.55
CA PRO A 256 -4.93 23.09 3.24
C PRO A 256 -4.52 24.27 2.33
N PRO A 257 -4.36 25.47 2.90
CA PRO A 257 -3.81 26.59 2.13
C PRO A 257 -2.40 26.24 1.65
N GLU A 258 -2.08 26.68 0.44
CA GLU A 258 -0.74 26.53 -0.16
C GLU A 258 -0.26 25.07 -0.27
N ILE A 259 -1.18 24.09 -0.27
CA ILE A 259 -0.86 22.68 -0.49
C ILE A 259 0.04 22.50 -1.72
N GLY A 260 1.10 21.68 -1.59
CA GLY A 260 2.02 21.38 -2.68
C GLY A 260 3.50 21.58 -2.31
N PHE A 261 4.35 21.86 -3.31
CA PHE A 261 5.81 21.83 -3.19
C PHE A 261 6.42 22.87 -2.22
N GLN A 262 5.66 23.81 -1.66
CA GLN A 262 6.18 24.73 -0.63
C GLN A 262 5.69 24.38 0.77
N ASN A 263 4.60 23.62 0.89
CA ASN A 263 4.03 23.26 2.17
C ASN A 263 4.64 21.94 2.68
N ALA A 264 5.44 22.03 3.74
CA ALA A 264 6.11 20.87 4.32
C ALA A 264 5.15 19.94 5.08
N GLU A 265 4.08 20.48 5.67
CA GLU A 265 3.09 19.69 6.41
C GLU A 265 2.13 18.97 5.46
N TYR A 266 1.70 19.66 4.40
CA TYR A 266 0.76 19.18 3.40
C TYR A 266 1.38 19.25 2.01
N ARG A 267 2.31 18.32 1.74
CA ARG A 267 3.03 18.24 0.47
C ARG A 267 2.16 17.71 -0.67
N TYR A 268 1.27 16.78 -0.32
CA TYR A 268 0.36 16.12 -1.24
C TYR A 268 -0.87 15.62 -0.48
N LEU A 269 -2.03 15.70 -1.12
CA LEU A 269 -3.25 15.00 -0.74
C LEU A 269 -3.81 14.26 -1.96
N GLY A 270 -4.42 13.09 -1.74
CA GLY A 270 -5.12 12.36 -2.78
C GLY A 270 -6.10 11.34 -2.24
N PHE A 271 -7.07 10.96 -3.07
CA PHE A 271 -8.06 9.93 -2.80
C PHE A 271 -7.90 8.80 -3.81
N MET A 272 -7.97 7.56 -3.35
CA MET A 272 -7.88 6.36 -4.18
C MET A 272 -9.08 5.46 -3.90
N ALA A 273 -9.91 5.24 -4.91
CA ALA A 273 -10.91 4.19 -4.92
C ALA A 273 -10.19 2.88 -5.24
N SER A 274 -10.08 2.02 -4.23
CA SER A 274 -9.23 0.83 -4.29
C SER A 274 -9.98 -0.43 -3.87
N ASP A 275 -9.36 -1.56 -4.16
CA ASP A 275 -9.71 -2.85 -3.58
C ASP A 275 -8.78 -3.14 -2.40
N PHE A 276 -9.34 -3.43 -1.23
CA PHE A 276 -8.61 -3.62 0.01
C PHE A 276 -7.73 -4.87 -0.02
N ASP A 277 -8.26 -5.97 -0.56
CA ASP A 277 -7.56 -7.26 -0.54
C ASP A 277 -6.30 -7.20 -1.38
N THR A 278 -6.41 -6.60 -2.55
CA THR A 278 -5.31 -6.51 -3.48
C THR A 278 -4.48 -5.26 -3.29
N THR A 279 -5.02 -4.22 -2.66
CA THR A 279 -4.54 -2.83 -2.62
C THR A 279 -4.60 -2.09 -3.96
N SER A 280 -5.18 -2.67 -5.02
CA SER A 280 -5.15 -2.04 -6.35
C SER A 280 -6.08 -0.84 -6.42
N THR A 281 -5.64 0.23 -7.03
CA THR A 281 -6.45 1.44 -7.25
C THR A 281 -7.15 1.38 -8.60
N ASN A 282 -8.46 1.58 -8.61
CA ASN A 282 -9.28 1.67 -9.81
C ASN A 282 -9.24 3.09 -10.37
N GLU A 283 -9.54 4.07 -9.52
CA GLU A 283 -9.46 5.48 -9.84
C GLU A 283 -8.85 6.26 -8.68
N SER A 284 -8.22 7.39 -9.00
CA SER A 284 -7.70 8.30 -8.00
C SER A 284 -7.83 9.74 -8.43
N VAL A 285 -7.79 10.65 -7.47
CA VAL A 285 -7.72 12.09 -7.69
C VAL A 285 -6.76 12.71 -6.69
N SER A 286 -5.90 13.59 -7.18
CA SER A 286 -4.99 14.37 -6.35
C SER A 286 -5.60 15.73 -6.01
N PHE A 287 -5.02 16.41 -5.03
CA PHE A 287 -5.43 17.76 -4.62
C PHE A 287 -5.44 18.77 -5.77
N ALA A 288 -4.59 18.58 -6.79
CA ALA A 288 -4.48 19.48 -7.93
C ALA A 288 -5.74 19.53 -8.79
N SER A 289 -6.56 18.49 -8.73
CA SER A 289 -7.83 18.37 -9.46
C SER A 289 -9.04 18.64 -8.59
N LEU A 290 -8.84 19.12 -7.35
CA LEU A 290 -9.90 19.42 -6.40
C LEU A 290 -10.00 20.93 -6.15
N PRO A 291 -11.21 21.49 -6.05
CA PRO A 291 -11.39 22.84 -5.54
C PRO A 291 -10.99 22.94 -4.06
N ALA A 292 -10.76 24.16 -3.58
CA ALA A 292 -10.35 24.43 -2.20
C ALA A 292 -11.32 23.85 -1.16
N SER A 293 -12.63 23.88 -1.44
CA SER A 293 -13.64 23.08 -0.73
C SER A 293 -14.25 22.13 -1.74
N TYR A 294 -14.28 20.85 -1.42
CA TYR A 294 -14.64 19.80 -2.36
C TYR A 294 -15.71 18.87 -1.78
N THR A 295 -16.53 18.36 -2.69
CA THR A 295 -17.39 17.21 -2.47
C THR A 295 -17.03 16.16 -3.51
N LEU A 296 -16.73 14.96 -3.03
CA LEU A 296 -16.32 13.81 -3.84
C LEU A 296 -17.26 12.63 -3.54
N TYR A 297 -17.65 11.92 -4.57
CA TYR A 297 -18.43 10.69 -4.48
C TYR A 297 -17.56 9.51 -4.89
N VAL A 298 -17.78 8.36 -4.29
CA VAL A 298 -17.20 7.07 -4.69
C VAL A 298 -18.31 6.04 -4.77
N ALA A 299 -18.40 5.34 -5.90
CA ALA A 299 -19.43 4.33 -6.17
C ALA A 299 -18.99 3.37 -7.28
N TYR A 300 -19.78 2.35 -7.58
CA TYR A 300 -19.57 1.48 -8.75
C TYR A 300 -20.05 2.10 -10.07
N SER A 301 -20.94 3.10 -10.02
CA SER A 301 -21.42 3.79 -11.21
C SER A 301 -21.93 5.20 -10.90
N ALA A 302 -21.88 6.08 -11.92
CA ALA A 302 -22.41 7.44 -11.82
C ALA A 302 -23.93 7.47 -11.64
N SER A 303 -24.67 6.57 -12.31
CA SER A 303 -26.12 6.48 -12.20
C SER A 303 -26.58 6.11 -10.80
N PHE A 304 -25.84 5.23 -10.12
CA PHE A 304 -26.13 4.86 -8.75
C PHE A 304 -25.71 5.96 -7.76
N ALA A 305 -24.55 6.58 -7.94
CA ALA A 305 -24.17 7.74 -7.13
C ALA A 305 -25.22 8.87 -7.20
N ALA A 306 -25.87 9.06 -8.37
CA ALA A 306 -26.89 10.09 -8.56
C ALA A 306 -28.12 9.89 -7.66
N THR A 307 -28.46 8.64 -7.27
CA THR A 307 -29.55 8.37 -6.32
C THR A 307 -29.22 8.85 -4.90
N PHE A 308 -27.95 9.16 -4.63
CA PHE A 308 -27.45 9.73 -3.37
C PHE A 308 -26.99 11.19 -3.50
N GLY A 309 -27.45 11.88 -4.55
CA GLY A 309 -27.22 13.31 -4.75
C GLY A 309 -25.92 13.67 -5.47
N TYR A 310 -25.22 12.71 -6.09
CA TYR A 310 -24.12 13.04 -7.00
C TYR A 310 -24.61 13.88 -8.19
N ASP A 311 -23.87 14.93 -8.51
CA ASP A 311 -24.11 15.83 -9.63
C ASP A 311 -22.78 16.07 -10.35
N ALA A 312 -22.68 15.60 -11.59
CA ALA A 312 -21.44 15.66 -12.37
C ALA A 312 -20.94 17.08 -12.65
N ALA A 313 -21.81 18.10 -12.58
CA ALA A 313 -21.41 19.49 -12.76
C ALA A 313 -20.77 20.11 -11.51
N ARG A 314 -20.99 19.51 -10.33
CA ARG A 314 -20.59 20.06 -9.02
C ARG A 314 -19.61 19.19 -8.26
N HIS A 315 -19.68 17.87 -8.45
CA HIS A 315 -18.97 16.91 -7.61
C HIS A 315 -17.95 16.12 -8.45
N ARG A 316 -16.87 15.71 -7.79
CA ARG A 316 -15.96 14.71 -8.37
C ARG A 316 -16.51 13.31 -8.11
N LEU A 317 -16.40 12.40 -9.07
CA LEU A 317 -16.69 10.97 -8.88
C LEU A 317 -15.41 10.17 -9.05
N LEU A 318 -15.22 9.17 -8.18
CA LEU A 318 -14.30 8.06 -8.38
C LEU A 318 -15.11 6.77 -8.50
N LEU A 319 -14.68 5.88 -9.40
CA LEU A 319 -15.33 4.60 -9.61
C LEU A 319 -14.53 3.45 -9.00
N TRP A 320 -15.22 2.59 -8.24
CA TRP A 320 -14.73 1.23 -7.99
C TRP A 320 -15.03 0.35 -9.19
N ASP A 321 -14.13 -0.59 -9.44
CA ASP A 321 -14.35 -1.65 -10.42
C ASP A 321 -15.30 -2.70 -9.85
N ALA A 322 -16.45 -2.91 -10.51
CA ALA A 322 -17.47 -3.85 -10.07
C ALA A 322 -17.00 -5.32 -10.02
N SER A 323 -15.88 -5.66 -10.64
CA SER A 323 -15.26 -7.00 -10.52
C SER A 323 -14.50 -7.20 -9.21
N ARG A 324 -14.33 -6.15 -8.40
CA ARG A 324 -13.61 -6.16 -7.13
C ARG A 324 -14.57 -6.32 -5.95
N THR A 325 -14.19 -7.16 -4.99
CA THR A 325 -15.09 -7.63 -3.93
C THR A 325 -14.94 -6.88 -2.61
N SER A 326 -13.86 -6.12 -2.45
CA SER A 326 -13.50 -5.53 -1.16
C SER A 326 -13.24 -4.03 -1.31
N PRO A 327 -14.27 -3.21 -1.62
CA PRO A 327 -14.09 -1.78 -1.89
C PRO A 327 -13.60 -1.03 -0.64
N VAL A 328 -12.62 -0.17 -0.83
CA VAL A 328 -12.13 0.77 0.18
C VAL A 328 -11.82 2.10 -0.49
N LEU A 329 -12.04 3.19 0.23
CA LEU A 329 -11.54 4.50 -0.16
C LEU A 329 -10.36 4.84 0.75
N VAL A 330 -9.23 5.16 0.13
CA VAL A 330 -8.01 5.56 0.83
C VAL A 330 -7.77 7.04 0.61
N PHE A 331 -7.56 7.79 1.70
CA PHE A 331 -7.12 9.16 1.66
C PHE A 331 -5.66 9.23 2.09
N ARG A 332 -4.80 9.74 1.21
CA ARG A 332 -3.35 9.84 1.44
C ARG A 332 -2.96 11.28 1.71
N VAL A 333 -2.16 11.47 2.77
CA VAL A 333 -1.50 12.73 3.10
C VAL A 333 0.00 12.51 3.05
N VAL A 334 0.78 13.44 2.48
CA VAL A 334 2.25 13.41 2.52
C VAL A 334 2.79 14.63 3.25
N SER A 335 3.76 14.42 4.13
CA SER A 335 4.50 15.47 4.84
C SER A 335 6.00 15.23 4.74
N VAL A 336 6.74 16.33 4.62
CA VAL A 336 8.21 16.39 4.73
C VAL A 336 8.66 17.26 5.90
N SER A 337 7.76 17.56 6.84
CA SER A 337 8.10 18.34 8.03
C SER A 337 9.20 17.64 8.81
N ALA A 338 10.26 18.38 9.15
CA ALA A 338 11.37 17.85 9.94
C ALA A 338 10.92 17.43 11.35
N THR A 339 9.89 18.09 11.88
CA THR A 339 9.25 17.73 13.15
C THR A 339 7.83 17.24 12.84
N PRO A 340 7.54 15.95 13.02
CA PRO A 340 6.20 15.43 12.84
C PRO A 340 5.19 16.16 13.75
N THR A 341 4.11 16.67 13.15
CA THR A 341 2.98 17.32 13.84
C THR A 341 1.67 16.69 13.42
N GLY A 342 0.58 17.00 14.15
CA GLY A 342 -0.78 16.59 13.80
C GLY A 342 -0.90 15.08 13.54
N LEU A 343 -1.37 14.74 12.34
CA LEU A 343 -1.54 13.35 11.89
C LEU A 343 -0.24 12.53 11.95
N PHE A 344 0.90 13.13 11.62
CA PHE A 344 2.19 12.44 11.55
C PHE A 344 2.85 12.26 12.93
N ALA A 345 2.40 13.00 13.93
CA ALA A 345 2.81 12.83 15.33
C ALA A 345 2.00 11.76 16.08
N MET A 346 0.89 11.29 15.51
CA MET A 346 0.08 10.25 16.14
C MET A 346 0.89 8.93 16.21
N ASP A 347 1.04 8.39 17.42
CA ASP A 347 1.56 7.03 17.57
C ASP A 347 0.49 6.05 17.08
N ASN A 348 0.72 5.40 15.96
CA ASN A 348 -0.12 4.33 15.43
C ASN A 348 0.72 3.08 15.11
N GLN A 349 1.80 2.83 15.85
CA GLN A 349 2.71 1.72 15.53
C GLN A 349 2.01 0.36 15.60
N LYS A 350 1.23 0.13 16.65
CA LYS A 350 0.54 -1.15 16.91
C LYS A 350 -0.98 -1.05 16.92
N GLU A 351 -1.51 0.15 17.07
CA GLU A 351 -2.94 0.39 17.24
C GLU A 351 -3.49 1.27 16.13
N THR A 352 -4.70 0.94 15.69
CA THR A 352 -5.50 1.79 14.81
C THR A 352 -6.03 2.97 15.61
N ARG A 353 -6.07 4.15 14.99
CA ARG A 353 -6.66 5.36 15.58
C ARG A 353 -7.99 5.64 14.90
N ASP A 354 -9.03 5.79 15.71
CA ASP A 354 -10.39 6.07 15.22
C ASP A 354 -10.50 7.44 14.54
N GLY A 355 -11.59 7.62 13.78
CA GLY A 355 -11.83 8.86 13.05
C GLY A 355 -12.03 10.09 13.93
N THR A 356 -12.46 9.94 15.19
CA THR A 356 -12.61 11.09 16.11
C THR A 356 -11.23 11.62 16.53
N ALA A 357 -10.30 10.72 16.87
CA ALA A 357 -8.92 11.07 17.20
C ALA A 357 -8.20 11.70 16.01
N VAL A 358 -8.37 11.12 14.81
CA VAL A 358 -7.79 11.65 13.57
C VAL A 358 -8.38 13.03 13.22
N SER A 359 -9.70 13.18 13.29
CA SER A 359 -10.40 14.44 13.06
C SER A 359 -9.94 15.54 14.01
N ARG A 360 -9.71 15.23 15.29
CA ARG A 360 -9.20 16.21 16.26
C ARG A 360 -7.84 16.78 15.88
N VAL A 361 -6.92 15.95 15.38
CA VAL A 361 -5.56 16.40 15.05
C VAL A 361 -5.46 17.04 13.66
N MET A 362 -6.26 16.59 12.70
CA MET A 362 -6.34 17.19 11.36
C MET A 362 -7.20 18.45 11.36
N GLY A 363 -8.12 18.56 12.33
CA GLY A 363 -9.06 19.64 12.53
C GLY A 363 -9.81 19.98 11.25
N ALA A 364 -9.50 21.15 10.75
CA ALA A 364 -10.07 21.74 9.55
C ALA A 364 -10.02 20.84 8.30
N TYR A 365 -8.94 20.09 8.15
CA TYR A 365 -8.59 19.41 6.90
C TYR A 365 -8.93 17.93 6.91
N TYR A 366 -9.61 17.45 7.97
CA TYR A 366 -10.15 16.09 8.03
C TYR A 366 -11.27 15.93 6.99
N PRO A 367 -11.17 14.98 6.04
CA PRO A 367 -12.26 14.69 5.13
C PRO A 367 -13.38 13.95 5.87
N VAL A 368 -14.60 14.45 5.77
CA VAL A 368 -15.78 13.83 6.40
C VAL A 368 -16.42 12.88 5.40
N ALA A 369 -16.41 11.58 5.70
CA ALA A 369 -17.09 10.56 4.91
C ALA A 369 -18.52 10.35 5.43
N THR A 370 -19.47 10.25 4.51
CA THR A 370 -20.83 9.77 4.72
C THR A 370 -21.02 8.53 3.86
N CYS A 371 -21.13 7.37 4.50
CA CYS A 371 -21.38 6.09 3.83
C CYS A 371 -22.90 5.82 3.78
N PHE A 372 -23.40 5.43 2.60
CA PHE A 372 -24.82 5.13 2.39
C PHE A 372 -25.11 3.63 2.39
#